data_AF-A0A2E5BNF6-F1
#
_entry.id   AF-A0A2E5BNF6-F1
#
_cell.length_a   1.000
_cell.length_b   1.000
_cell.length_c   1.000
_cell.angle_alpha   90.00
_cell.angle_beta   90.00
_cell.angle_gamma   90.00
#
_symmetry.space_group_name_H-M   'P 1'
#
loop_
_entity.id
_entity.type
_entity.pdbx_description
1 polymer ?
#
loop_
_entity_poly.entity_id
_entity_poly.type
_entity_poly.pdbx_seq_one_letter_code
_entity_poly.pdbx_strand_id
1 'polypeptide(L)'
;MTGKTNMVMRISTTQRSGTTGRRRGRMVATCAMAIGAALGLSACGSSLSESLGYGKESPDEFAIVTKAPLVIPPDYSLRPPRPGAPSPRETSPHAVAQQALLGSSIGAGNADSRTAGEQTLLANAGAIGADSSIRELIDDETRALKHKDEKFLDDVLFWQKPQEPNRVVNAGAEAQRIRENQAQGRPVTEGETPDRDDSEGGGLIDYLFN
;
A
#
# COMPACT_ATOMS: atom_id res chain seq x y z
N MET A 1 -70.01 14.90 47.85
CA MET A 1 -69.06 13.89 48.38
C MET A 1 -67.85 13.88 47.47
N THR A 2 -66.65 13.79 48.08
CA THR A 2 -65.31 13.68 47.44
C THR A 2 -64.90 14.88 46.57
N GLY A 3 -64.01 15.79 46.95
CA GLY A 3 -62.90 15.71 47.90
C GLY A 3 -61.67 15.12 47.20
N LYS A 4 -60.78 15.98 46.68
CA LYS A 4 -59.34 15.72 46.59
C LYS A 4 -58.56 17.01 46.35
N THR A 5 -57.86 17.38 47.41
CA THR A 5 -56.69 18.26 47.52
C THR A 5 -55.57 17.85 46.57
N ASN A 6 -54.76 18.82 46.13
CA ASN A 6 -53.29 18.85 46.30
C ASN A 6 -52.70 19.85 45.29
N MET A 7 -52.09 20.96 45.73
CA MET A 7 -50.81 21.08 46.44
C MET A 7 -49.80 21.66 45.44
N VAL A 8 -49.53 22.94 45.65
CA VAL A 8 -48.48 23.72 45.01
C VAL A 8 -47.14 23.03 45.23
N MET A 9 -46.34 22.87 44.17
CA MET A 9 -44.91 22.60 44.31
C MET A 9 -44.12 23.57 43.41
N ARG A 10 -43.80 24.72 43.99
CA ARG A 10 -42.75 25.62 43.51
C ARG A 10 -41.42 24.90 43.73
N ILE A 11 -40.73 24.53 42.66
CA ILE A 11 -39.36 24.02 42.74
C ILE A 11 -38.44 25.22 42.73
N SER A 12 -37.87 25.48 43.90
CA SER A 12 -36.81 26.43 44.20
C SER A 12 -35.56 26.11 43.38
N THR A 13 -35.14 27.03 42.52
CA THR A 13 -33.78 27.00 41.97
C THR A 13 -32.81 27.45 43.07
N THR A 14 -32.23 26.47 43.75
CA THR A 14 -31.13 26.69 44.70
C THR A 14 -29.90 27.14 43.93
N GLN A 15 -29.61 28.44 44.03
CA GLN A 15 -28.33 29.02 43.67
C GLN A 15 -27.26 28.41 44.59
N ARG A 16 -26.34 27.59 44.07
CA ARG A 16 -25.11 27.22 44.81
C ARG A 16 -23.90 27.86 44.16
N SER A 17 -23.59 29.03 44.73
CA SER A 17 -22.32 29.72 44.68
C SER A 17 -21.15 28.79 45.02
N GLY A 18 -20.12 28.87 44.18
CA GLY A 18 -18.74 29.03 44.61
C GLY A 18 -17.94 27.80 45.07
N THR A 19 -16.64 27.87 44.75
CA THR A 19 -15.49 27.21 45.39
C THR A 19 -15.05 25.85 44.85
N THR A 20 -14.36 25.79 43.70
CA THR A 20 -13.34 24.74 43.50
C THR A 20 -12.27 25.04 42.42
N GLY A 21 -11.67 26.22 42.45
CA GLY A 21 -10.52 26.53 41.57
C GLY A 21 -9.28 25.66 41.82
N ARG A 22 -9.11 25.13 43.04
CA ARG A 22 -7.85 24.44 43.44
C ARG A 22 -7.80 22.92 43.20
N ARG A 23 -8.96 22.25 43.03
CA ARG A 23 -9.02 20.79 42.75
C ARG A 23 -8.93 20.48 41.26
N ARG A 24 -9.46 21.36 40.39
CA ARG A 24 -9.37 21.22 38.93
C ARG A 24 -7.92 21.32 38.43
N GLY A 25 -7.10 22.20 39.00
CA GLY A 25 -5.70 22.36 38.60
C GLY A 25 -4.85 21.09 38.80
N ARG A 26 -5.02 20.39 39.93
CA ARG A 26 -4.29 19.12 40.17
C ARG A 26 -4.78 17.99 39.27
N MET A 27 -6.08 17.93 38.96
CA MET A 27 -6.66 16.90 38.09
C MET A 27 -6.29 17.13 36.61
N VAL A 28 -6.27 18.39 36.16
CA VAL A 28 -5.79 18.78 34.83
C VAL A 28 -4.28 18.53 34.70
N ALA A 29 -3.48 18.81 35.74
CA ALA A 29 -2.05 18.53 35.73
C ALA A 29 -1.75 17.02 35.65
N THR A 30 -2.49 16.18 36.39
CA THR A 30 -2.32 14.71 36.31
C THR A 30 -2.80 14.15 34.97
N CYS A 31 -3.88 14.66 34.39
CA CYS A 31 -4.34 14.26 33.06
C CYS A 31 -3.37 14.73 31.97
N ALA A 32 -2.82 15.94 32.06
CA ALA A 32 -1.83 16.45 31.13
C ALA A 32 -0.53 15.62 31.19
N MET A 33 -0.10 15.19 32.38
CA MET A 33 1.07 14.33 32.56
C MET A 33 0.82 12.91 32.01
N ALA A 34 -0.37 12.35 32.20
CA ALA A 34 -0.74 11.04 31.64
C ALA A 34 -0.86 11.07 30.11
N ILE A 35 -1.43 12.14 29.55
CA ILE A 35 -1.51 12.35 28.10
C ILE A 35 -0.10 12.57 27.53
N GLY A 36 0.75 13.36 28.18
CA GLY A 36 2.14 13.53 27.78
C GLY A 36 2.94 12.22 27.80
N ALA A 37 2.73 11.36 28.81
CA ALA A 37 3.35 10.04 28.88
C ALA A 37 2.84 9.09 27.78
N ALA A 38 1.54 9.12 27.46
CA ALA A 38 0.95 8.31 26.40
C ALA A 38 1.46 8.73 25.00
N LEU A 39 1.62 10.04 24.77
CA LEU A 39 2.18 10.59 23.53
C LEU A 39 3.70 10.36 23.43
N GLY A 40 4.41 10.32 24.55
CA GLY A 40 5.83 9.94 24.58
C GLY A 40 6.06 8.47 24.24
N LEU A 41 5.16 7.57 24.67
CA LEU A 41 5.24 6.14 24.36
C LEU A 41 4.97 5.83 22.89
N SER A 42 4.05 6.54 22.23
CA SER A 42 3.76 6.33 20.80
C SER A 42 4.89 6.83 19.87
N ALA A 43 5.70 7.80 20.32
CA ALA A 43 6.87 8.28 19.59
C ALA A 43 8.06 7.30 19.59
N CYS A 44 8.16 6.42 20.59
CA CYS A 44 9.18 5.37 20.64
C CYS A 44 8.79 4.07 19.90
N GLY A 45 7.55 3.97 19.40
CA GLY A 45 7.03 2.74 18.80
C GLY A 45 7.55 2.44 17.38
N SER A 46 7.84 3.48 16.59
CA SER A 46 8.30 3.35 15.20
C SER A 46 9.75 2.85 15.09
N SER A 47 10.62 3.27 16.01
CA SER A 47 11.98 2.73 16.12
C SER A 47 12.00 1.32 16.70
N LEU A 48 11.01 0.95 17.51
CA LEU A 48 10.91 -0.37 18.11
C LEU A 48 10.47 -1.41 17.07
N SER A 49 9.53 -1.11 16.17
CA SER A 49 9.17 -2.02 15.06
C SER A 49 10.34 -2.26 14.09
N GLU A 50 11.16 -1.24 13.84
CA GLU A 50 12.36 -1.36 13.00
C GLU A 50 13.49 -2.13 13.72
N SER A 51 13.70 -1.86 15.02
CA SER A 51 14.66 -2.60 15.85
C SER A 51 14.22 -4.04 16.16
N LEU A 52 12.92 -4.34 16.11
CA LEU A 52 12.35 -5.68 16.21
C LEU A 52 12.27 -6.41 14.85
N GLY A 53 12.72 -5.77 13.76
CA GLY A 53 12.88 -6.41 12.45
C GLY A 53 11.60 -6.57 11.61
N TYR A 54 10.49 -5.92 11.99
CA TYR A 54 9.20 -6.07 11.30
C TYR A 54 9.12 -5.40 9.90
N GLY A 55 10.13 -4.63 9.51
CA GLY A 55 10.27 -4.02 8.18
C GLY A 55 11.46 -4.56 7.38
N LYS A 56 12.15 -5.59 7.88
CA LYS A 56 13.34 -6.12 7.22
C LYS A 56 12.93 -7.03 6.06
N GLU A 57 12.94 -6.47 4.85
CA GLU A 57 12.94 -7.22 3.60
C GLU A 57 14.21 -8.09 3.60
N SER A 58 14.03 -9.32 4.09
CA SER A 58 15.10 -10.27 4.27
C SER A 58 15.38 -10.86 2.89
N PRO A 59 16.64 -10.82 2.39
CA PRO A 59 16.96 -11.44 1.12
C PRO A 59 16.49 -12.89 1.15
N ASP A 60 15.72 -13.29 0.13
CA ASP A 60 15.11 -14.61 0.00
C ASP A 60 16.11 -15.72 0.36
N GLU A 61 15.88 -16.39 1.49
CA GLU A 61 16.75 -17.44 2.01
C GLU A 61 16.81 -18.68 1.12
N PHE A 62 15.91 -18.82 0.15
CA PHE A 62 15.94 -19.89 -0.84
C PHE A 62 16.67 -19.50 -2.13
N ALA A 63 16.98 -18.22 -2.32
CA ALA A 63 17.81 -17.73 -3.42
C ALA A 63 19.31 -17.94 -3.14
N ILE A 64 19.70 -19.18 -2.78
CA ILE A 64 21.11 -19.53 -2.53
C ILE A 64 21.83 -19.60 -3.88
N VAL A 65 22.56 -18.53 -4.22
CA VAL A 65 23.43 -18.49 -5.39
C VAL A 65 24.81 -19.00 -5.01
N THR A 66 25.26 -20.10 -5.62
CA THR A 66 26.64 -20.56 -5.49
C THR A 66 27.55 -19.65 -6.30
N LYS A 67 28.49 -18.98 -5.61
CA LYS A 67 29.54 -18.22 -6.30
C LYS A 67 30.55 -19.19 -6.91
N ALA A 68 31.01 -18.89 -8.13
CA ALA A 68 32.07 -19.66 -8.76
C ALA A 68 33.33 -19.66 -7.88
N PRO A 69 34.06 -20.80 -7.80
CA PRO A 69 35.28 -20.89 -7.00
C PRO A 69 36.32 -19.87 -7.47
N LEU A 70 36.96 -19.21 -6.51
CA LEU A 70 37.98 -18.19 -6.75
C LEU A 70 39.29 -18.87 -7.15
N VAL A 71 39.62 -18.86 -8.44
CA VAL A 71 40.95 -19.24 -8.95
C VAL A 71 41.74 -17.97 -9.21
N ILE A 72 42.97 -17.93 -8.71
CA ILE A 72 43.91 -16.86 -8.98
C ILE A 72 44.36 -16.97 -10.44
N PRO A 73 44.03 -16.00 -11.30
CA PRO A 73 44.52 -16.01 -12.66
C PRO A 73 46.05 -15.83 -12.68
N PRO A 74 46.77 -16.47 -13.62
CA PRO A 74 48.23 -16.37 -13.73
C PRO A 74 48.71 -14.94 -14.10
N ASP A 75 47.79 -14.05 -14.47
CA ASP A 75 48.07 -12.69 -14.87
C ASP A 75 47.21 -11.70 -14.06
N TYR A 76 47.87 -10.73 -13.42
CA TYR A 76 47.27 -9.72 -12.53
C TYR A 76 47.13 -8.35 -13.20
N SER A 77 47.44 -8.25 -14.49
CA SER A 77 47.40 -7.03 -15.30
C SER A 77 45.98 -6.57 -15.68
N LEU A 78 44.98 -6.90 -14.85
CA LEU A 78 43.60 -6.52 -15.11
C LEU A 78 43.39 -5.03 -14.78
N ARG A 79 42.82 -4.30 -15.74
CA ARG A 79 42.32 -2.95 -15.49
C ARG A 79 41.29 -3.01 -14.36
N PRO A 80 41.39 -2.15 -13.32
CA PRO A 80 40.42 -2.12 -12.24
C PRO A 80 39.00 -1.96 -12.80
N PRO A 81 38.02 -2.76 -12.33
CA PRO A 81 36.64 -2.60 -12.76
C PRO A 81 36.18 -1.19 -12.42
N ARG A 82 35.39 -0.58 -13.32
CA ARG A 82 34.85 0.77 -13.08
C ARG A 82 33.91 0.70 -11.87
N PRO A 83 34.01 1.62 -10.90
CA PRO A 83 33.07 1.69 -9.78
C PRO A 83 31.63 1.75 -10.30
N GLY A 84 30.77 0.84 -9.85
CA GLY A 84 29.35 0.79 -10.22
C GLY A 84 29.00 0.04 -11.51
N ALA A 85 29.99 -0.52 -12.24
CA ALA A 85 29.69 -1.41 -13.36
C ALA A 85 29.27 -2.81 -12.84
N PRO A 86 28.29 -3.48 -13.47
CA PRO A 86 27.92 -4.84 -13.12
C PRO A 86 29.14 -5.76 -13.23
N SER A 87 29.31 -6.65 -12.25
CA SER A 87 30.44 -7.56 -12.24
C SER A 87 30.38 -8.49 -13.46
N PRO A 88 31.47 -8.66 -14.23
CA PRO A 88 31.50 -9.57 -15.37
C PRO A 88 31.20 -11.04 -15.04
N ARG A 89 31.20 -11.40 -13.75
CA ARG A 89 30.96 -12.75 -13.25
C ARG A 89 29.63 -12.90 -12.50
N GLU A 90 28.83 -11.84 -12.38
CA GLU A 90 27.51 -11.88 -11.75
C GLU A 90 26.44 -12.12 -12.83
N THR A 91 26.25 -13.39 -13.19
CA THR A 91 25.06 -13.81 -13.94
C THR A 91 23.83 -13.71 -13.04
N SER A 92 22.71 -13.20 -13.57
CA SER A 92 21.48 -13.10 -12.80
C SER A 92 21.00 -14.49 -12.34
N PRO A 93 20.45 -14.64 -11.13
CA PRO A 93 19.95 -15.94 -10.64
C PRO A 93 18.91 -16.54 -11.58
N HIS A 94 18.08 -15.69 -12.18
CA HIS A 94 17.10 -16.09 -13.18
C HIS A 94 17.76 -16.69 -14.43
N ALA A 95 18.82 -16.07 -14.97
CA ALA A 95 19.53 -16.60 -16.12
C ALA A 95 20.20 -17.95 -15.82
N VAL A 96 20.76 -18.12 -14.62
CA VAL A 96 21.36 -19.39 -14.18
C VAL A 96 20.31 -20.48 -14.02
N ALA A 97 19.18 -20.17 -13.37
CA ALA A 97 18.07 -21.11 -13.23
C ALA A 97 17.48 -21.50 -14.58
N GLN A 98 17.31 -20.52 -15.49
CA GLN A 98 16.85 -20.75 -16.84
C GLN A 98 17.81 -21.69 -17.59
N GLN A 99 19.12 -21.45 -17.53
CA GLN A 99 20.11 -22.32 -18.16
C GLN A 99 20.17 -23.72 -17.54
N ALA A 100 19.95 -23.86 -16.23
CA ALA A 100 19.89 -25.15 -15.55
C ALA A 100 18.64 -25.95 -15.93
N LEU A 101 17.49 -25.30 -16.04
CA LEU A 101 16.21 -25.95 -16.36
C LEU A 101 16.08 -26.29 -17.84
N LEU A 102 16.53 -25.39 -18.70
CA LEU A 102 16.25 -25.41 -20.14
C LEU A 102 17.49 -25.79 -20.96
N GLY A 103 18.64 -25.94 -20.31
CA GLY A 103 19.93 -26.15 -20.98
C GLY A 103 20.44 -24.87 -21.66
N SER A 104 21.63 -24.94 -22.24
CA SER A 104 22.32 -23.78 -22.84
C SER A 104 21.71 -23.23 -24.14
N SER A 105 20.54 -23.68 -24.57
CA SER A 105 19.96 -23.24 -25.86
C SER A 105 18.46 -23.54 -25.96
N ILE A 106 17.63 -22.58 -25.54
CA ILE A 106 16.23 -22.48 -25.99
C ILE A 106 16.06 -21.33 -27.00
N GLY A 107 17.15 -20.98 -27.67
CA GLY A 107 17.13 -20.23 -28.92
C GLY A 107 18.03 -20.98 -29.89
N ALA A 108 17.45 -21.43 -31.01
CA ALA A 108 18.09 -22.33 -31.97
C ALA A 108 18.50 -23.68 -31.36
N GLY A 109 17.56 -24.63 -31.39
CA GLY A 109 17.86 -26.02 -31.10
C GLY A 109 19.03 -26.48 -31.96
N ASN A 110 19.95 -27.21 -31.35
CA ASN A 110 21.00 -27.95 -32.05
C ASN A 110 20.32 -28.95 -33.00
N ALA A 111 19.96 -28.48 -34.20
CA ALA A 111 19.41 -29.33 -35.25
C ALA A 111 20.42 -30.40 -35.65
N ASP A 112 21.70 -30.11 -35.46
CA ASP A 112 22.84 -30.97 -35.75
C ASP A 112 23.10 -32.07 -34.72
N SER A 113 22.43 -32.07 -33.56
CA SER A 113 22.62 -33.11 -32.52
C SER A 113 21.42 -34.04 -32.35
N ARG A 114 20.48 -34.07 -33.31
CA ARG A 114 19.30 -34.95 -33.25
C ARG A 114 19.63 -36.36 -33.68
N THR A 115 19.07 -37.34 -32.99
CA THR A 115 19.22 -38.75 -33.38
C THR A 115 18.37 -39.08 -34.62
N ALA A 116 18.74 -40.14 -35.35
CA ALA A 116 17.97 -40.58 -36.53
C ALA A 116 16.49 -40.88 -36.22
N GLY A 117 16.20 -41.37 -35.00
CA GLY A 117 14.83 -41.60 -34.53
C GLY A 117 14.05 -40.29 -34.34
N GLU A 118 14.65 -39.30 -33.70
CA GLU A 118 14.04 -37.96 -33.53
C GLU A 118 13.79 -37.29 -34.88
N GLN A 119 14.72 -37.42 -35.83
CA GLN A 119 14.56 -36.83 -37.16
C GLN A 119 13.41 -37.48 -37.93
N THR A 120 13.21 -38.80 -37.77
CA THR A 120 12.07 -39.52 -38.35
C THR A 120 10.75 -39.10 -37.72
N LEU A 121 10.70 -38.92 -36.40
CA LEU A 121 9.51 -38.43 -35.71
C LEU A 121 9.16 -37.00 -36.14
N LEU A 122 10.16 -36.12 -36.27
CA LEU A 122 9.97 -34.76 -36.78
C LEU A 122 9.53 -34.75 -38.25
N ALA A 123 10.06 -35.66 -39.08
CA ALA A 123 9.60 -35.85 -40.46
C ALA A 123 8.12 -36.21 -40.52
N ASN A 124 7.71 -37.20 -39.72
CA ASN A 124 6.32 -37.64 -39.65
C ASN A 124 5.39 -36.57 -39.07
N ALA A 125 5.90 -35.74 -38.15
CA ALA A 125 5.17 -34.61 -37.58
C ALA A 125 5.19 -33.36 -38.48
N GLY A 126 5.88 -33.38 -39.62
CA GLY A 126 6.05 -32.21 -40.49
C GLY A 126 6.84 -31.06 -39.86
N ALA A 127 7.58 -31.32 -38.78
CA ALA A 127 8.22 -30.30 -37.94
C ALA A 127 9.71 -30.06 -38.27
N ILE A 128 10.24 -30.64 -39.36
CA ILE A 128 11.65 -30.50 -39.76
C ILE A 128 12.04 -29.04 -40.01
N GLY A 129 11.13 -28.25 -40.60
CA GLY A 129 11.34 -26.85 -40.95
C GLY A 129 10.55 -25.87 -40.10
N ALA A 130 10.17 -26.25 -38.86
CA ALA A 130 9.43 -25.36 -37.98
C ALA A 130 10.27 -24.11 -37.66
N ASP A 131 9.68 -22.94 -37.85
CA ASP A 131 10.31 -21.67 -37.51
C ASP A 131 10.52 -21.58 -35.99
N SER A 132 11.75 -21.35 -35.55
CA SER A 132 12.07 -21.20 -34.12
C SER A 132 11.47 -19.93 -33.50
N SER A 133 11.15 -18.92 -34.33
CA SER A 133 10.55 -17.66 -33.91
C SER A 133 9.01 -17.70 -33.88
N ILE A 134 8.38 -18.83 -34.23
CA ILE A 134 6.92 -18.92 -34.33
C ILE A 134 6.18 -18.51 -33.05
N ARG A 135 6.80 -18.74 -31.87
CA ARG A 135 6.20 -18.35 -30.58
C ARG A 135 6.17 -16.84 -30.42
N GLU A 136 7.26 -16.16 -30.81
CA GLU A 136 7.33 -14.70 -30.77
C GLU A 136 6.34 -14.08 -31.77
N LEU A 137 6.22 -14.67 -32.96
CA LEU A 137 5.22 -14.25 -33.94
C LEU A 137 3.78 -14.39 -33.39
N ILE A 138 3.44 -15.55 -32.83
CA ILE A 138 2.11 -15.78 -32.24
C ILE A 138 1.86 -14.81 -31.09
N ASP A 139 2.85 -14.55 -30.23
CA ASP A 139 2.71 -13.59 -29.14
C ASP A 139 2.50 -12.16 -29.64
N ASP A 140 3.15 -11.77 -30.74
CA ASP A 140 2.94 -10.47 -31.37
C ASP A 140 1.53 -10.35 -31.98
N GLU A 141 1.10 -11.36 -32.72
CA GLU A 141 -0.22 -11.43 -33.35
C GLU A 141 -1.36 -11.47 -32.32
N THR A 142 -1.17 -12.19 -31.21
CA THR A 142 -2.19 -12.36 -30.16
C THR A 142 -2.19 -11.25 -29.12
N ARG A 143 -1.23 -10.31 -29.16
CA ARG A 143 -1.13 -9.20 -28.20
C ARG A 143 -2.42 -8.37 -28.13
N ALA A 144 -3.06 -8.14 -29.26
CA ALA A 144 -4.31 -7.37 -29.33
C ALA A 144 -5.53 -8.10 -28.70
N LEU A 145 -5.49 -9.42 -28.58
CA LEU A 145 -6.55 -10.20 -27.92
C LEU A 145 -6.43 -10.11 -26.40
N LYS A 146 -5.19 -10.19 -25.86
CA LYS A 146 -4.92 -10.07 -24.41
C LYS A 146 -5.48 -8.76 -23.81
N HIS A 147 -5.38 -7.64 -24.53
CA HIS A 147 -5.94 -6.35 -24.07
C HIS A 147 -7.46 -6.28 -24.04
N LYS A 148 -8.17 -7.13 -24.81
CA LYS A 148 -9.64 -7.14 -24.79
C LYS A 148 -10.19 -7.89 -23.57
N ASP A 149 -9.48 -8.91 -23.12
CA ASP A 149 -9.85 -9.69 -21.95
C ASP A 149 -9.76 -8.87 -20.67
N GLU A 150 -8.79 -7.95 -20.56
CA GLU A 150 -8.69 -7.03 -19.41
C GLU A 150 -9.95 -6.17 -19.25
N LYS A 151 -10.48 -5.59 -20.35
CA LYS A 151 -11.72 -4.79 -20.30
C LYS A 151 -12.94 -5.62 -19.95
N PHE A 152 -13.05 -6.83 -20.51
CA PHE A 152 -14.13 -7.73 -20.16
C PHE A 152 -14.07 -8.14 -18.69
N LEU A 153 -12.87 -8.45 -18.17
CA LEU A 153 -12.69 -8.77 -16.76
C LEU A 153 -12.98 -7.58 -15.85
N ASP A 154 -12.57 -6.37 -16.23
CA ASP A 154 -12.87 -5.13 -15.52
C ASP A 154 -14.39 -4.88 -15.45
N ASP A 155 -15.10 -5.05 -16.57
CA ASP A 155 -16.57 -4.94 -16.61
C ASP A 155 -17.27 -5.98 -15.73
N VAL A 156 -16.71 -7.19 -15.63
CA VAL A 156 -17.24 -8.27 -14.77
C VAL A 156 -16.91 -8.06 -13.29
N LEU A 157 -15.68 -7.68 -12.98
CA LEU A 157 -15.19 -7.42 -11.61
C LEU A 157 -15.84 -6.17 -11.02
N PHE A 158 -15.95 -5.11 -11.82
CA PHE A 158 -16.49 -3.80 -11.45
C PHE A 158 -17.86 -3.54 -12.09
N TRP A 159 -18.67 -4.60 -12.23
CA TRP A 159 -20.05 -4.52 -12.74
C TRP A 159 -20.97 -3.61 -11.90
N GLN A 160 -20.56 -3.27 -10.68
CA GLN A 160 -21.22 -2.28 -9.83
C GLN A 160 -20.55 -0.92 -9.97
N LYS A 161 -21.38 0.13 -10.06
CA LYS A 161 -20.92 1.52 -10.06
C LYS A 161 -20.00 1.77 -8.86
N PRO A 162 -18.82 2.39 -9.06
CA PRO A 162 -18.01 2.88 -7.96
C PRO A 162 -18.91 3.71 -7.03
N GLN A 163 -18.92 3.37 -5.75
CA GLN A 163 -19.61 4.22 -4.76
C GLN A 163 -18.93 5.58 -4.83
N GLU A 164 -19.73 6.64 -4.98
CA GLU A 164 -19.26 8.03 -4.90
C GLU A 164 -18.38 8.18 -3.65
N PRO A 165 -17.21 8.84 -3.74
CA PRO A 165 -16.34 9.06 -2.59
C PRO A 165 -17.18 9.64 -1.45
N ASN A 166 -17.02 9.06 -0.26
CA ASN A 166 -17.81 9.42 0.91
C ASN A 166 -17.80 10.94 1.09
N ARG A 167 -18.96 11.60 1.00
CA ARG A 167 -19.08 13.04 1.27
C ARG A 167 -18.83 13.28 2.75
N VAL A 168 -17.57 13.54 3.11
CA VAL A 168 -17.16 13.77 4.50
C VAL A 168 -17.57 15.19 4.91
N VAL A 169 -18.23 15.33 6.06
CA VAL A 169 -18.59 16.65 6.59
C VAL A 169 -17.34 17.35 7.14
N ASN A 170 -17.15 18.62 6.80
CA ASN A 170 -16.09 19.44 7.39
C ASN A 170 -16.47 19.82 8.83
N ALA A 171 -15.89 19.13 9.82
CA ALA A 171 -16.21 19.33 11.23
C ALA A 171 -15.97 20.77 11.73
N GLY A 172 -14.93 21.45 11.23
CA GLY A 172 -14.58 22.80 11.64
C GLY A 172 -15.57 23.84 11.13
N ALA A 173 -15.84 23.80 9.82
CA ALA A 173 -16.81 24.68 9.18
C ALA A 173 -18.25 24.42 9.68
N GLU A 174 -18.62 23.17 9.93
CA GLU A 174 -19.93 22.81 10.47
C GLU A 174 -20.11 23.31 11.91
N ALA A 175 -19.09 23.17 12.76
CA ALA A 175 -19.14 23.71 14.11
C ALA A 175 -19.29 25.24 14.13
N GLN A 176 -18.70 25.93 13.15
CA GLN A 176 -18.86 27.37 13.00
C GLN A 176 -20.28 27.75 12.58
N ARG A 177 -20.84 27.08 11.55
CA ARG A 177 -22.22 27.27 11.11
C ARG A 177 -23.22 27.09 12.25
N ILE A 178 -23.03 26.06 13.07
CA ILE A 178 -23.89 25.79 14.23
C ILE A 178 -23.84 26.95 15.26
N ARG A 179 -22.65 27.49 15.55
CA ARG A 179 -22.49 28.62 16.47
C ARG A 179 -23.16 29.89 15.95
N GLU A 180 -23.06 30.15 14.64
CA GLU A 180 -23.69 31.30 14.00
C GLU A 180 -25.22 31.20 14.03
N ASN A 181 -25.77 30.03 13.72
CA ASN A 181 -27.22 29.80 13.83
C ASN A 181 -27.73 29.96 15.26
N GLN A 182 -26.99 29.45 16.25
CA GLN A 182 -27.33 29.63 17.66
C GLN A 182 -27.29 31.11 18.08
N ALA A 183 -26.30 31.87 17.61
CA ALA A 183 -26.18 33.30 17.90
C ALA A 183 -27.30 34.14 17.25
N GLN A 184 -27.80 33.71 16.09
CA GLN A 184 -28.88 34.36 15.35
C GLN A 184 -30.28 33.87 15.75
N GLY A 185 -30.38 32.92 16.70
CA GLY A 185 -31.66 32.34 17.14
C GLY A 185 -32.34 31.46 16.08
N ARG A 186 -31.61 31.01 15.06
CA ARG A 186 -32.09 30.12 13.99
C ARG A 186 -31.97 28.65 14.41
N PRO A 187 -32.81 27.75 13.87
CA PRO A 187 -32.70 26.31 14.12
C PRO A 187 -31.37 25.73 13.58
N VAL A 188 -30.82 24.74 14.28
CA VAL A 188 -29.51 24.12 14.00
C VAL A 188 -29.44 23.46 12.61
N THR A 189 -30.60 23.04 12.07
CA THR A 189 -30.72 22.38 10.77
C THR A 189 -30.75 23.34 9.57
N GLU A 190 -30.66 24.65 9.79
CA GLU A 190 -30.80 25.63 8.72
C GLU A 190 -29.47 25.97 8.04
N GLY A 191 -29.44 25.88 6.72
CA GLY A 191 -28.24 26.09 5.90
C GLY A 191 -27.61 24.79 5.38
N GLU A 192 -26.76 24.92 4.37
CA GLU A 192 -26.07 23.81 3.75
C GLU A 192 -24.93 23.30 4.64
N THR A 193 -24.81 21.97 4.79
CA THR A 193 -23.75 21.36 5.59
C THR A 193 -22.46 21.37 4.77
N PRO A 194 -21.40 22.06 5.22
CA PRO A 194 -20.15 22.14 4.49
C PRO A 194 -19.51 20.75 4.41
N ASP A 195 -19.24 20.31 3.19
CA ASP A 195 -18.49 19.11 2.88
C ASP A 195 -16.99 19.40 2.77
N ARG A 196 -16.20 18.36 2.99
CA ARG A 196 -14.77 18.34 2.75
C ARG A 196 -14.56 17.64 1.42
N ASP A 197 -14.18 18.40 0.42
CA ASP A 197 -13.69 17.86 -0.83
C ASP A 197 -12.30 17.25 -0.57
N ASP A 198 -12.20 15.93 -0.65
CA ASP A 198 -10.94 15.18 -0.48
C ASP A 198 -10.08 15.19 -1.75
N SER A 199 -10.59 15.79 -2.83
CA SER A 199 -9.92 15.87 -4.12
C SER A 199 -8.88 17.01 -4.25
N GLU A 200 -8.95 18.07 -3.42
CA GLU A 200 -8.07 19.26 -3.57
C GLU A 200 -7.25 19.70 -2.32
N GLY A 201 -7.36 19.02 -1.18
CA GLY A 201 -6.84 19.56 0.09
C GLY A 201 -5.71 18.78 0.74
N GLY A 202 -4.46 19.09 0.35
CA GLY A 202 -3.23 19.09 1.18
C GLY A 202 -2.98 17.87 2.07
N GLY A 203 -1.96 17.08 1.72
CA GLY A 203 -1.48 15.98 2.55
C GLY A 203 -1.18 16.40 4.00
N LEU A 204 -0.98 15.41 4.88
CA LEU A 204 -0.76 15.52 6.33
C LEU A 204 0.23 16.64 6.77
N ILE A 205 1.09 17.08 5.87
CA ILE A 205 2.10 18.13 6.03
C ILE A 205 1.48 19.54 6.06
N ASP A 206 0.44 19.83 5.27
CA ASP A 206 -0.22 21.15 5.24
C ASP A 206 -1.03 21.45 6.51
N TYR A 207 -1.52 20.41 7.18
CA TYR A 207 -2.23 20.53 8.46
C TYR A 207 -1.30 20.71 9.68
N LEU A 208 0.00 20.47 9.51
CA LEU A 208 0.98 20.48 10.61
C LEU A 208 1.73 21.81 10.74
N PHE A 209 1.70 22.65 9.71
CA PHE A 209 2.49 23.90 9.61
C PHE A 209 1.65 25.17 9.38
N ASN A 210 0.33 25.12 9.51
CA ASN A 210 -0.57 26.29 9.55
C ASN A 210 -1.34 26.36 10.88
#